data_AF-A0A183DF70-F1
#
_entry.id   AF-A0A183DF70-F1
#
_cell.length_a   1.000
_cell.length_b   1.000
_cell.length_c   1.000
_cell.angle_alpha   90.00
_cell.angle_beta   90.00
_cell.angle_gamma   90.00
#
_symmetry.space_group_name_H-M   'P 1'
#
loop_
_entity.id
_entity.type
_entity.pdbx_description
1 polymer ?
#
loop_
_entity_poly.entity_id
_entity_poly.type
_entity_poly.pdbx_seq_one_letter_code
_entity_poly.pdbx_strand_id
1 'polypeptide(L)' 'MLAGANVLNEEGHRMVTIFMSGNKVHPYPHLGDLVTLKLSETYEDELRPNGTLQKMRVETFFQVFL' A
#
# COMPACT_ATOMS: atom_id res chain seq x y z
N MET A 1 0.79 12.18 7.06
CA MET A 1 0.08 10.89 7.11
C MET A 1 0.74 9.75 6.32
N LEU A 2 1.79 9.97 5.50
CA LEU A 2 2.48 8.90 4.75
C LEU A 2 3.97 8.74 5.09
N ALA A 3 4.48 9.40 6.13
CA ALA A 3 5.92 9.41 6.45
C ALA A 3 6.49 8.05 6.89
N GLY A 4 5.65 7.05 7.15
CA GLY A 4 6.04 5.67 7.44
C GLY A 4 5.84 4.69 6.29
N ALA A 5 5.42 5.16 5.10
CA ALA A 5 5.16 4.30 3.95
C ALA A 5 6.47 3.98 3.19
N ASN A 6 7.39 3.28 3.85
CA ASN A 6 8.73 2.98 3.32
C ASN A 6 8.77 1.70 2.45
N VAL A 7 7.61 1.19 2.03
CA VAL A 7 7.50 -0.12 1.35
C VAL A 7 7.53 0.02 -0.18
N LEU A 8 7.37 1.22 -0.72
CA LEU A 8 7.41 1.44 -2.16
C LEU A 8 8.85 1.45 -2.66
N ASN A 9 9.11 0.65 -3.71
CA ASN A 9 10.34 0.75 -4.49
C ASN A 9 10.26 1.95 -5.47
N GLU A 10 11.34 2.22 -6.20
CA GLU A 10 11.39 3.34 -7.17
C GLU A 10 10.26 3.28 -8.20
N GLU A 11 9.89 2.09 -8.66
CA GLU A 11 8.78 1.89 -9.60
C GLU A 11 7.43 2.26 -8.97
N GLY A 12 7.19 1.84 -7.73
CA GLY A 12 6.00 2.21 -6.96
C GLY A 12 5.88 3.72 -6.75
N HIS A 13 6.98 4.39 -6.42
CA HIS A 13 7.02 5.85 -6.31
C HIS A 13 6.72 6.54 -7.65
N ARG A 14 7.27 6.04 -8.75
CA ARG A 14 7.01 6.56 -10.10
C ARG A 14 5.54 6.39 -10.48
N MET A 15 4.93 5.24 -10.17
CA MET A 15 3.50 5.01 -10.44
C MET A 15 2.60 5.95 -9.63
N VAL A 16 2.85 6.12 -8.34
CA VAL A 16 2.11 7.08 -7.50
C VAL A 16 2.23 8.50 -8.07
N THR A 17 3.43 8.90 -8.47
CA THR A 17 3.69 10.25 -9.02
C THR A 17 2.97 10.48 -10.34
N ILE A 18 3.01 9.52 -11.27
CA ILE A 18 2.29 9.59 -12.56
C ILE A 18 0.78 9.70 -12.29
N PHE A 19 0.25 8.89 -11.37
CA PHE A 19 -1.15 8.97 -11.00
C PHE A 19 -1.54 10.32 -10.40
N MET A 20 -0.81 10.81 -9.39
CA MET A 20 -1.08 12.11 -8.76
C MET A 20 -0.97 13.28 -9.73
N SER A 21 -0.17 13.14 -10.80
CA SER A 21 -0.04 14.16 -11.85
C SER A 21 -1.27 14.23 -12.79
N GLY A 22 -2.23 13.31 -12.67
CA GLY A 22 -3.40 13.22 -13.54
C GLY A 22 -3.10 12.62 -14.92
N ASN A 23 -1.90 12.07 -15.12
CA ASN A 23 -1.55 11.35 -16.33
C ASN A 23 -2.21 9.95 -16.30
N LYS A 24 -3.25 9.78 -17.10
CA LYS A 24 -4.03 8.53 -17.24
C LYS A 24 -3.39 7.52 -18.19
N VAL A 25 -2.22 7.81 -18.76
CA VAL A 25 -1.52 6.83 -19.60
C VAL A 25 -0.95 5.76 -18.68
N HIS A 26 -1.64 4.63 -18.62
CA HIS A 26 -1.24 3.47 -17.85
C HIS A 26 0.16 3.01 -18.32
N PRO A 27 1.22 3.09 -17.48
CA PRO A 27 2.58 2.76 -17.92
C PRO A 27 2.77 1.26 -18.20
N TYR A 28 1.93 0.40 -17.63
CA TYR A 28 1.97 -1.06 -17.78
C TYR A 28 0.60 -1.68 -18.11
N PRO A 29 -0.03 -1.35 -19.26
CA PRO A 29 -1.44 -1.67 -19.53
C PRO A 29 -1.75 -3.18 -19.56
N HIS A 30 -0.71 -4.01 -19.72
CA HIS A 30 -0.82 -5.48 -19.66
C HIS A 30 -1.03 -6.03 -18.24
N LEU A 31 -0.85 -5.22 -17.19
CA LEU A 31 -1.07 -5.62 -15.79
C LEU A 31 -2.51 -5.37 -15.32
N GLY A 32 -3.36 -4.81 -16.19
CA GLY A 32 -4.75 -4.46 -15.89
C GLY A 32 -4.88 -3.11 -15.20
N ASP A 33 -6.10 -2.57 -15.18
CA ASP A 33 -6.34 -1.17 -14.80
C ASP A 33 -6.34 -0.92 -13.28
N LEU A 34 -6.23 -1.98 -12.46
CA LEU A 34 -6.22 -1.88 -11.00
C LEU A 34 -4.79 -2.01 -10.46
N VAL A 35 -4.25 -0.90 -9.96
CA VAL A 35 -2.98 -0.89 -9.24
C VAL A 35 -3.25 -1.01 -7.74
N THR A 36 -2.65 -2.02 -7.10
CA THR A 36 -2.64 -2.18 -5.64
C THR A 36 -1.22 -1.97 -5.12
N LEU A 37 -1.04 -0.96 -4.28
CA LEU A 37 0.24 -0.63 -3.67
C LEU A 37 0.19 -0.89 -2.18
N LYS A 38 1.16 -1.63 -1.66
CA LYS A 38 1.33 -1.76 -0.21
C LYS A 38 2.10 -0.58 0.32
N LEU A 39 1.47 0.19 1.20
CA LEU A 39 2.05 1.41 1.77
C LEU A 39 2.85 1.10 3.03
N SER A 40 2.30 0.31 3.94
CA SER A 40 2.95 -0.01 5.20
C SER A 40 2.67 -1.44 5.65
N GLU A 41 3.58 -1.94 6.47
CA GLU A 41 3.41 -3.13 7.28
C GLU A 41 3.85 -2.79 8.69
N THR A 42 2.99 -3.07 9.67
CA THR A 42 3.28 -2.89 11.09
C THR A 42 2.81 -4.13 11.84
N TYR A 43 3.22 -4.23 13.10
CA TYR A 43 2.79 -5.30 13.99
C TYR A 43 2.26 -4.69 15.27
N GLU A 44 1.04 -5.06 15.65
CA GLU A 44 0.34 -4.56 16.82
C GLU A 44 -0.02 -5.72 17.76
N ASP A 45 -0.02 -5.48 19.07
CA ASP A 45 -0.44 -6.50 20.03
C ASP A 45 -1.95 -6.42 20.24
N GLU A 46 -2.67 -7.50 19.93
CA GLU A 46 -4.10 -7.65 20.16
C GLU A 46 -4.35 -8.43 21.46
N LEU A 47 -5.11 -7.85 22.38
CA LEU A 47 -5.58 -8.54 23.59
C LEU A 47 -6.76 -9.43 23.23
N ARG A 48 -6.55 -10.75 23.23
CA ARG A 48 -7.61 -11.72 22.97
C ARG A 48 -8.53 -11.88 24.19
N PRO A 49 -9.78 -12.38 24.01
CA PRO A 49 -10.73 -12.57 25.11
C PRO A 49 -10.26 -13.48 26.25
N ASN A 50 -9.27 -14.34 25.99
CA ASN A 50 -8.65 -15.24 26.97
C ASN A 50 -7.50 -14.57 27.76
N GLY A 51 -7.26 -13.26 27.59
CA GLY A 51 -6.22 -12.51 28.29
C GLY A 51 -4.81 -12.62 27.72
N THR A 52 -4.61 -13.36 26.62
CA THR A 52 -3.28 -13.45 25.96
C THR A 52 -3.10 -12.31 24.94
N LEU A 53 -1.89 -11.75 24.86
CA LEU A 53 -1.50 -10.84 23.79
C LEU A 53 -1.08 -11.65 22.56
N GLN A 54 -1.62 -11.30 21.40
CA GLN A 54 -1.19 -11.84 20.12
C GLN A 54 -0.66 -10.72 19.23
N LYS A 55 0.54 -10.92 18.70
CA LYS A 55 1.09 -10.03 17.69
C LYS A 55 0.37 -10.21 16.35
N MET A 56 -0.33 -9.17 15.91
CA MET A 56 -1.09 -9.11 14.68
C MET A 56 -0.35 -8.27 13.64
N ARG A 57 -0.34 -8.76 12.40
CA ARG A 57 0.25 -8.04 11.27
C ARG A 57 -0.80 -7.11 10.67
N VAL A 58 -0.50 -5.82 10.62
CA VAL A 58 -1.38 -4.78 10.06
C VAL A 58 -0.74 -4.24 8.78
N GLU A 59 -1.45 -4.40 7.67
CA GLU A 59 -1.00 -3.97 6.34
C GLU A 59 -1.91 -2.87 5.79
N THR A 60 -1.32 -1.80 5.27
CA THR A 60 -2.07 -0.73 4.59
C THR A 60 -1.84 -0.80 3.10
N PHE A 61 -2.92 -0.76 2.33
CA PHE A 61 -2.89 -0.76 0.87
C PHE A 61 -3.55 0.48 0.29
N PHE A 62 -3.07 0.91 -0.87
CA PHE A 62 -3.67 1.93 -1.71
C PHE A 62 -4.04 1.32 -3.05
N GLN A 63 -5.29 1.50 -3.45
CA GLN A 63 -5.84 0.94 -4.69
C GLN A 63 -6.32 2.06 -5.60
N VAL A 64 -5.95 1.96 -6.87
CA VAL A 64 -6.29 2.94 -7.89
C VAL A 64 -6.68 2.26 -9.18
N PHE A 65 -7.74 2.75 -9.79
CA PHE A 65 -8.07 2.47 -11.18
C PHE A 65 -7.39 3.52 -12.07
N LEU A 66 -6.55 3.06 -13.01
CA LEU A 66 -5.83 3.90 -13.97
C LEU A 66 -6.65 4.18 -15.24
#